data_AF-A0A355XT03-F1
#
_entry.id   AF-A0A355XT03-F1
#
_cell.length_a   1.000
_cell.length_b   1.000
_cell.length_c   1.000
_cell.angle_alpha   90.00
_cell.angle_beta   90.00
_cell.angle_gamma   90.00
#
_symmetry.space_group_name_H-M   'P 1'
#
loop_
_entity.id
_entity.type
_entity.pdbx_description
1 polymer ?
#
loop_
_entity_poly.entity_id
_entity_poly.type
_entity_poly.pdbx_seq_one_letter_code
_entity_poly.pdbx_strand_id
1 'polypeptide(L)'
;MAADYTDSLTVSVNGSVSEQHATVQVSKGDDGLLTFSLNNFILQTAQTTMPIGNIVIDGLQPMVVGNDTLLECSRDILISAGNVPGVEMWYGPMLQNVPINFVAKLAGGHAYASIKIFMAALNQNIDVTFGSGYQIPNSGFEDFRKYSGDIYEPLRWHSFANAGGAWASMVSGMAHTFVSDDVRPGSAGSKSLSLKATSIIGIIANGTVTTGRMNAGSYKAKDPSNHAELDASKTELDGNGNPFYINMEGRPDSLAVWVKFSQGKANAAHPYATVSAYITDGTYFQDPQDKTYTNVMAKAQDNTIATTNGEWKRIVIPFTYVDDNVNGKYILVTISTNADPGEGSDGDEILIDDFELIYDAELTNVTLEDGQVKPEVKGKGAFSVVSYDKNDKDETIATIKVFSDDLKKQITSTFNVTAAGISSVEASNGGRQVYNLGGQRVNDMKAGQVYIVKEGGKTYKVLK
;
A
#
# COMPACT_ATOMS: atom_id res chain seq x y z
N MET A 1 -7.88 19.47 -23.86
CA MET A 1 -6.92 18.38 -24.21
C MET A 1 -7.19 17.22 -23.28
N ALA A 2 -7.20 15.98 -23.78
CA ALA A 2 -7.42 14.78 -22.97
C ALA A 2 -6.13 13.93 -22.95
N ALA A 3 -5.82 13.35 -21.80
CA ALA A 3 -4.73 12.41 -21.61
C ALA A 3 -5.32 11.09 -21.09
N ASP A 4 -4.87 9.98 -21.67
CA ASP A 4 -5.28 8.64 -21.28
C ASP A 4 -4.15 7.99 -20.46
N TYR A 5 -4.53 7.31 -19.38
CA TYR A 5 -3.63 6.58 -18.49
C TYR A 5 -4.12 5.15 -18.39
N THR A 6 -3.25 4.18 -18.65
CA THR A 6 -3.58 2.74 -18.57
C THR A 6 -2.74 2.08 -17.49
N ASP A 7 -3.41 1.45 -16.54
CA ASP A 7 -2.77 0.81 -15.38
C ASP A 7 -3.72 -0.22 -14.73
N SER A 8 -3.32 -0.79 -13.60
CA SER A 8 -4.16 -1.64 -12.75
C SER A 8 -5.32 -0.84 -12.13
N LEU A 9 -6.45 -1.52 -11.96
CA LEU A 9 -7.63 -1.09 -11.24
C LEU A 9 -7.94 -2.17 -10.20
N THR A 10 -7.80 -1.82 -8.94
CA THR A 10 -8.17 -2.66 -7.80
C THR A 10 -9.51 -2.22 -7.26
N VAL A 11 -10.42 -3.16 -7.05
CA VAL A 11 -11.75 -2.89 -6.47
C VAL A 11 -11.93 -3.77 -5.25
N SER A 12 -12.14 -3.16 -4.09
CA SER A 12 -12.54 -3.87 -2.88
C SER A 12 -14.01 -3.64 -2.62
N VAL A 13 -14.78 -4.72 -2.42
CA VAL A 13 -16.18 -4.65 -1.98
C VAL A 13 -16.27 -5.35 -0.64
N ASN A 14 -16.52 -4.60 0.43
CA ASN A 14 -16.53 -5.09 1.81
C ASN A 14 -15.25 -5.87 2.19
N GLY A 15 -14.10 -5.46 1.64
CA GLY A 15 -12.81 -6.10 1.90
C GLY A 15 -12.41 -7.15 0.86
N SER A 16 -13.34 -7.76 0.13
CA SER A 16 -13.00 -8.72 -0.93
C SER A 16 -12.46 -7.97 -2.15
N VAL A 17 -11.22 -8.27 -2.53
CA VAL A 17 -10.47 -7.53 -3.56
C VAL A 17 -10.54 -8.25 -4.90
N SER A 18 -10.68 -7.48 -5.97
CA SER A 18 -10.38 -7.92 -7.33
C SER A 18 -9.44 -6.94 -8.03
N GLU A 19 -8.62 -7.45 -8.96
CA GLU A 19 -7.71 -6.65 -9.79
C GLU A 19 -8.02 -6.87 -11.27
N GLN A 20 -8.03 -5.79 -12.03
CA GLN A 20 -8.20 -5.78 -13.49
C GLN A 20 -7.37 -4.64 -14.10
N HIS A 21 -7.26 -4.60 -15.43
CA HIS A 21 -6.67 -3.44 -16.12
C HIS A 21 -7.77 -2.44 -16.51
N ALA A 22 -7.43 -1.16 -16.49
CA ALA A 22 -8.32 -0.10 -16.96
C ALA A 22 -7.55 1.01 -17.66
N THR A 23 -8.27 1.80 -18.44
CA THR A 23 -7.81 3.09 -18.94
C THR A 23 -8.71 4.18 -18.38
N VAL A 24 -8.11 5.17 -17.73
CA VAL A 24 -8.80 6.38 -17.28
C VAL A 24 -8.39 7.55 -18.16
N GLN A 25 -9.32 8.46 -18.39
CA GLN A 25 -9.07 9.67 -19.14
C GLN A 25 -9.16 10.88 -18.22
N VAL A 26 -8.20 11.80 -18.34
CA VAL A 26 -8.28 13.12 -17.72
C VAL A 26 -8.34 14.16 -18.82
N SER A 27 -9.39 14.97 -18.83
CA SER A 27 -9.58 16.04 -19.80
C SER A 27 -9.69 17.41 -19.12
N LYS A 28 -9.18 18.44 -19.81
CA LYS A 28 -9.28 19.84 -19.38
C LYS A 28 -10.30 20.59 -20.22
N GLY A 29 -11.29 21.18 -19.54
CA GLY A 29 -12.29 22.07 -20.13
C GLY A 29 -11.74 23.48 -20.42
N ASP A 30 -12.52 24.28 -21.15
CA ASP A 30 -12.15 25.66 -21.50
C ASP A 30 -12.12 26.60 -20.29
N ASP A 31 -12.86 26.26 -19.24
CA ASP A 31 -12.86 26.92 -17.93
C ASP A 31 -11.61 26.58 -17.08
N GLY A 32 -10.80 25.63 -17.56
CA GLY A 32 -9.62 25.14 -16.88
C GLY A 32 -9.87 24.05 -15.84
N LEU A 33 -11.12 23.67 -15.59
CA LEU A 33 -11.48 22.55 -14.72
C LEU A 33 -11.16 21.22 -15.40
N LEU A 34 -10.87 20.21 -14.59
CA LEU A 34 -10.58 18.86 -15.07
C LEU A 34 -11.78 17.93 -14.89
N THR A 35 -11.82 16.91 -15.74
CA THR A 35 -12.74 15.78 -15.66
C THR A 35 -11.94 14.49 -15.65
N PHE A 36 -12.16 13.66 -14.63
CA PHE A 36 -11.64 12.29 -14.54
C PHE A 36 -12.72 11.30 -14.97
N SER A 37 -12.40 10.39 -15.88
CA SER A 37 -13.35 9.43 -16.44
C SER A 37 -12.79 8.00 -16.41
N LEU A 38 -13.47 7.11 -15.70
CA LEU A 38 -13.34 5.66 -15.83
C LEU A 38 -14.55 5.16 -16.63
N ASN A 39 -14.36 4.99 -17.94
CA ASN A 39 -15.43 4.60 -18.86
C ASN A 39 -15.59 3.07 -18.90
N ASN A 40 -16.82 2.62 -19.13
CA ASN A 40 -17.15 1.20 -19.32
C ASN A 40 -16.65 0.30 -18.19
N PHE A 41 -16.72 0.77 -16.94
CA PHE A 41 -16.32 -0.01 -15.79
C PHE A 41 -17.20 -1.26 -15.67
N ILE A 42 -16.55 -2.42 -15.71
CA ILE A 42 -17.14 -3.73 -15.44
C ILE A 42 -16.44 -4.25 -14.19
N LEU A 43 -17.19 -4.50 -13.13
CA LEU A 43 -16.67 -5.12 -11.93
C LEU A 43 -16.54 -6.62 -12.17
N GLN A 44 -15.31 -7.12 -12.15
CA GLN A 44 -15.02 -8.54 -12.19
C GLN A 44 -14.68 -9.02 -10.78
N THR A 45 -15.37 -10.03 -10.29
CA THR A 45 -15.01 -10.80 -9.09
C THR A 45 -14.89 -12.27 -9.47
N ALA A 46 -14.38 -13.11 -8.56
CA ALA A 46 -14.26 -14.55 -8.80
C ALA A 46 -15.60 -15.23 -9.17
N GLN A 47 -16.75 -14.69 -8.72
CA GLN A 47 -18.06 -15.29 -8.97
C GLN A 47 -18.96 -14.50 -9.92
N THR A 48 -18.72 -13.20 -10.12
CA THR A 48 -19.63 -12.33 -10.88
C THR A 48 -18.89 -11.36 -11.79
N THR A 49 -19.45 -11.13 -12.97
CA THR A 49 -19.08 -10.02 -13.86
C THR A 49 -20.27 -9.08 -13.94
N MET A 50 -20.11 -7.85 -13.46
CA MET A 50 -21.19 -6.87 -13.35
C MET A 50 -20.83 -5.59 -14.11
N PRO A 51 -21.48 -5.29 -15.25
CA PRO A 51 -21.28 -4.03 -15.95
C PRO A 51 -21.84 -2.85 -15.15
N ILE A 52 -20.96 -1.98 -14.68
CA ILE A 52 -21.32 -0.85 -13.81
C ILE A 52 -21.65 0.39 -14.65
N GLY A 53 -20.74 0.86 -15.49
CA GLY A 53 -20.99 2.00 -16.39
C GLY A 53 -19.83 2.99 -16.47
N ASN A 54 -20.10 4.23 -16.87
CA ASN A 54 -19.09 5.29 -16.88
C ASN A 54 -19.14 6.05 -15.56
N ILE A 55 -18.01 6.08 -14.86
CA ILE A 55 -17.78 6.91 -13.68
C ILE A 55 -17.07 8.17 -14.18
N VAL A 56 -17.80 9.29 -14.19
CA VAL A 56 -17.30 10.58 -14.66
C VAL A 56 -17.37 11.57 -13.50
N ILE A 57 -16.23 12.17 -13.18
CA ILE A 57 -16.06 13.12 -12.09
C ILE A 57 -15.58 14.43 -12.71
N ASP A 58 -16.51 15.35 -12.96
CA ASP A 58 -16.28 16.64 -13.62
C ASP A 58 -16.02 17.78 -12.64
N GLY A 59 -15.78 18.99 -13.16
CA GLY A 59 -15.70 20.22 -12.36
C GLY A 59 -14.59 20.20 -11.30
N LEU A 60 -13.53 19.41 -11.52
CA LEU A 60 -12.44 19.26 -10.57
C LEU A 60 -11.48 20.44 -10.70
N GLN A 61 -11.34 21.20 -9.62
CA GLN A 61 -10.32 22.25 -9.54
C GLN A 61 -8.95 21.60 -9.32
N PRO A 62 -7.98 21.75 -10.25
CA PRO A 62 -6.64 21.23 -10.04
C PRO A 62 -5.92 22.00 -8.92
N MET A 63 -5.32 21.26 -8.00
CA MET A 63 -4.43 21.78 -6.96
C MET A 63 -2.99 21.39 -7.28
N VAL A 64 -2.05 22.30 -7.08
CA VAL A 64 -0.63 22.06 -7.35
C VAL A 64 0.05 21.51 -6.09
N VAL A 65 0.73 20.38 -6.21
CA VAL A 65 1.54 19.76 -5.14
C VAL A 65 2.94 19.53 -5.67
N GLY A 66 3.87 20.45 -5.37
CA GLY A 66 5.19 20.44 -6.01
C GLY A 66 5.05 20.59 -7.53
N ASN A 67 5.46 19.56 -8.28
CA ASN A 67 5.30 19.49 -9.74
C ASN A 67 4.07 18.68 -10.20
N ASP A 68 3.32 18.12 -9.25
CA ASP A 68 2.20 17.22 -9.49
C ASP A 68 0.86 17.97 -9.40
N THR A 69 -0.18 17.36 -9.97
CA THR A 69 -1.56 17.86 -9.87
C THR A 69 -2.38 16.93 -8.99
N LEU A 70 -3.00 17.48 -7.96
CA LEU A 70 -3.98 16.80 -7.13
C LEU A 70 -5.40 17.21 -7.55
N LEU A 71 -6.29 16.22 -7.62
CA LEU A 71 -7.72 16.39 -7.82
C LEU A 71 -8.45 15.75 -6.65
N GLU A 72 -9.49 16.40 -6.15
CA GLU A 72 -10.34 15.81 -5.12
C GLU A 72 -11.79 16.27 -5.28
N CYS A 73 -12.72 15.47 -4.79
CA CYS A 73 -14.07 15.92 -4.48
C CYS A 73 -14.75 14.97 -3.50
N SER A 74 -15.73 15.48 -2.76
CA SER A 74 -16.68 14.69 -1.99
C SER A 74 -18.09 15.15 -2.36
N ARG A 75 -18.82 14.31 -3.10
CA ARG A 75 -20.18 14.63 -3.61
C ARG A 75 -20.86 13.38 -4.15
N ASP A 76 -22.14 13.50 -4.44
CA ASP A 76 -22.88 12.50 -5.20
C ASP A 76 -22.58 12.61 -6.69
N ILE A 77 -22.48 11.47 -7.38
CA ILE A 77 -22.41 11.38 -8.84
C ILE A 77 -23.49 10.45 -9.38
N LEU A 78 -23.81 10.59 -10.65
CA LEU A 78 -24.59 9.60 -11.40
C LEU A 78 -23.65 8.73 -12.22
N ILE A 79 -23.89 7.42 -12.22
CA ILE A 79 -23.16 6.49 -13.10
C ILE A 79 -24.01 6.27 -14.36
N SER A 80 -23.47 6.64 -15.52
CA SER A 80 -24.17 6.49 -16.81
C SER A 80 -23.93 5.10 -17.43
N ALA A 81 -24.79 4.67 -18.34
CA ALA A 81 -24.60 3.43 -19.07
C ALA A 81 -23.34 3.52 -19.94
N GLY A 82 -22.55 2.44 -19.95
CA GLY A 82 -21.44 2.30 -20.89
C GLY A 82 -21.91 1.98 -22.32
N ASN A 83 -20.95 1.79 -23.22
CA ASN A 83 -21.19 1.56 -24.65
C ASN A 83 -20.46 0.33 -25.22
N VAL A 84 -20.06 -0.62 -24.36
CA VAL A 84 -19.44 -1.88 -24.78
C VAL A 84 -20.42 -2.72 -25.61
N PRO A 85 -20.10 -3.09 -26.86
CA PRO A 85 -20.96 -3.95 -27.67
C PRO A 85 -21.25 -5.28 -26.98
N GLY A 86 -22.52 -5.70 -26.99
CA GLY A 86 -22.96 -6.97 -26.38
C GLY A 86 -23.31 -6.88 -24.89
N VAL A 87 -23.12 -5.73 -24.24
CA VAL A 87 -23.61 -5.48 -22.88
C VAL A 87 -25.00 -4.84 -22.95
N GLU A 88 -26.04 -5.60 -22.62
CA GLU A 88 -27.44 -5.15 -22.69
C GLU A 88 -27.91 -4.40 -21.43
N MET A 89 -27.27 -4.64 -20.28
CA MET A 89 -27.67 -4.08 -18.99
C MET A 89 -26.49 -3.46 -18.24
N TRP A 90 -26.69 -2.25 -17.72
CA TRP A 90 -25.74 -1.52 -16.87
C TRP A 90 -26.37 -1.26 -15.51
N TYR A 91 -25.69 -1.65 -14.44
CA TYR A 91 -26.21 -1.54 -13.07
C TYR A 91 -26.06 -0.13 -12.49
N GLY A 92 -25.02 0.61 -12.88
CA GLY A 92 -24.73 1.95 -12.37
C GLY A 92 -25.89 2.94 -12.49
N PRO A 93 -26.56 3.05 -13.66
CA PRO A 93 -27.73 3.92 -13.82
C PRO A 93 -28.88 3.66 -12.84
N MET A 94 -28.99 2.43 -12.32
CA MET A 94 -30.03 2.04 -11.37
C MET A 94 -29.72 2.48 -9.93
N LEU A 95 -28.46 2.82 -9.62
CA LEU A 95 -28.04 3.26 -8.29
C LEU A 95 -28.44 4.70 -7.97
N GLN A 96 -28.90 5.47 -8.97
CA GLN A 96 -29.16 6.91 -8.85
C GLN A 96 -27.91 7.65 -8.33
N ASN A 97 -28.03 8.45 -7.27
CA ASN A 97 -26.94 9.18 -6.67
C ASN A 97 -26.02 8.23 -5.90
N VAL A 98 -24.75 8.17 -6.31
CA VAL A 98 -23.69 7.41 -5.65
C VAL A 98 -22.77 8.40 -4.92
N PRO A 99 -22.71 8.37 -3.58
CA PRO A 99 -21.82 9.24 -2.82
C PRO A 99 -20.38 8.78 -2.98
N ILE A 100 -19.50 9.68 -3.43
CA ILE A 100 -18.06 9.40 -3.60
C ILE A 100 -17.22 10.31 -2.70
N ASN A 101 -16.11 9.76 -2.21
CA ASN A 101 -14.92 10.52 -1.85
C ASN A 101 -13.83 10.17 -2.85
N PHE A 102 -13.41 11.13 -3.64
CA PHE A 102 -12.43 10.95 -4.71
C PHE A 102 -11.19 11.77 -4.44
N VAL A 103 -10.03 11.17 -4.64
CA VAL A 103 -8.73 11.82 -4.67
C VAL A 103 -7.91 11.21 -5.78
N ALA A 104 -7.22 12.02 -6.58
CA ALA A 104 -6.28 11.56 -7.60
C ALA A 104 -5.03 12.44 -7.67
N LYS A 105 -3.87 11.81 -7.86
CA LYS A 105 -2.58 12.47 -8.12
C LYS A 105 -2.16 12.17 -9.55
N LEU A 106 -1.85 13.21 -10.31
CA LEU A 106 -1.26 13.14 -11.65
C LEU A 106 0.20 13.56 -11.52
N ALA A 107 1.12 12.61 -11.70
CA ALA A 107 2.54 12.77 -11.45
C ALA A 107 3.37 12.00 -12.47
N GLY A 108 4.42 12.60 -13.02
CA GLY A 108 5.38 11.90 -13.89
C GLY A 108 4.82 11.24 -15.15
N GLY A 109 3.65 11.66 -15.65
CA GLY A 109 2.95 10.99 -16.76
C GLY A 109 2.07 9.81 -16.33
N HIS A 110 1.90 9.59 -15.03
CA HIS A 110 1.04 8.60 -14.42
C HIS A 110 -0.16 9.25 -13.73
N ALA A 111 -1.24 8.48 -13.57
CA ALA A 111 -2.38 8.85 -12.76
C ALA A 111 -2.61 7.77 -11.71
N TYR A 112 -2.73 8.17 -10.45
CA TYR A 112 -3.11 7.30 -9.36
C TYR A 112 -4.34 7.90 -8.66
N ALA A 113 -5.40 7.12 -8.47
CA ALA A 113 -6.68 7.62 -7.96
C ALA A 113 -7.31 6.65 -6.97
N SER A 114 -7.98 7.19 -5.97
CA SER A 114 -8.83 6.46 -5.01
C SER A 114 -10.24 7.04 -5.07
N ILE A 115 -11.23 6.17 -5.26
CA ILE A 115 -12.66 6.49 -5.16
C ILE A 115 -13.24 5.60 -4.07
N LYS A 116 -13.65 6.21 -2.96
CA LYS A 116 -14.33 5.52 -1.86
C LYS A 116 -15.82 5.78 -1.94
N ILE A 117 -16.60 4.73 -1.87
CA ILE A 117 -18.06 4.76 -1.96
C ILE A 117 -18.63 4.04 -0.74
N PHE A 118 -19.59 4.67 -0.09
CA PHE A 118 -20.40 4.01 0.93
C PHE A 118 -21.87 4.00 0.52
N MET A 119 -22.35 2.83 0.09
CA MET A 119 -23.74 2.62 -0.27
C MET A 119 -24.54 2.24 0.97
N ALA A 120 -24.99 3.23 1.73
CA ALA A 120 -25.70 3.03 3.00
C ALA A 120 -26.91 2.08 2.87
N ALA A 121 -27.68 2.19 1.78
CA ALA A 121 -28.84 1.32 1.51
C ALA A 121 -28.48 -0.16 1.32
N LEU A 122 -27.25 -0.45 0.88
CA LEU A 122 -26.74 -1.80 0.65
C LEU A 122 -25.80 -2.27 1.77
N ASN A 123 -25.47 -1.39 2.73
CA ASN A 123 -24.42 -1.59 3.71
C ASN A 123 -23.10 -2.07 3.07
N GLN A 124 -22.71 -1.42 1.97
CA GLN A 124 -21.52 -1.77 1.20
C GLN A 124 -20.49 -0.64 1.23
N ASN A 125 -19.27 -0.98 1.64
CA ASN A 125 -18.07 -0.19 1.45
C ASN A 125 -17.39 -0.65 0.17
N ILE A 126 -17.16 0.27 -0.76
CA ILE A 126 -16.47 -0.01 -2.01
C ILE A 126 -15.28 0.93 -2.11
N ASP A 127 -14.09 0.37 -2.26
CA ASP A 127 -12.87 1.13 -2.52
C ASP A 127 -12.37 0.78 -3.92
N VAL A 128 -12.31 1.78 -4.80
CA VAL A 128 -11.72 1.66 -6.13
C VAL A 128 -10.40 2.38 -6.15
N THR A 129 -9.33 1.69 -6.52
CA THR A 129 -7.99 2.27 -6.69
C THR A 129 -7.53 2.07 -8.12
N PHE A 130 -7.21 3.15 -8.82
CA PHE A 130 -6.58 3.12 -10.13
C PHE A 130 -5.10 3.50 -9.99
N GLY A 131 -4.24 2.79 -10.71
CA GLY A 131 -2.79 2.97 -10.69
C GLY A 131 -2.09 1.93 -9.82
N SER A 132 -0.89 1.52 -10.23
CA SER A 132 -0.02 0.60 -9.49
C SER A 132 1.10 1.33 -8.75
N GLY A 133 1.96 0.59 -8.03
CA GLY A 133 3.16 1.17 -7.39
C GLY A 133 3.03 1.55 -5.90
N TYR A 134 1.86 1.37 -5.30
CA TYR A 134 1.62 1.64 -3.88
C TYR A 134 1.25 0.40 -3.06
N GLN A 135 0.93 -0.72 -3.70
CA GLN A 135 0.69 -2.00 -3.05
C GLN A 135 1.27 -3.11 -3.91
N ILE A 136 1.54 -4.26 -3.31
CA ILE A 136 1.98 -5.45 -4.04
C ILE A 136 0.72 -6.21 -4.53
N PRO A 137 0.59 -6.50 -5.83
CA PRO A 137 -0.49 -7.31 -6.37
C PRO A 137 -0.64 -8.67 -5.68
N ASN A 138 -1.88 -9.17 -5.61
CA ASN A 138 -2.21 -10.49 -5.02
C ASN A 138 -1.61 -10.74 -3.62
N SER A 139 -1.48 -9.69 -2.81
CA SER A 139 -0.91 -9.80 -1.45
C SER A 139 -1.83 -10.45 -0.41
N GLY A 140 -3.11 -10.64 -0.75
CA GLY A 140 -4.04 -11.49 0.02
C GLY A 140 -3.97 -12.97 -0.39
N PHE A 141 -3.14 -13.32 -1.39
CA PHE A 141 -2.94 -14.70 -1.85
C PHE A 141 -4.24 -15.44 -2.22
N GLU A 142 -5.10 -14.81 -3.02
CA GLU A 142 -6.38 -15.39 -3.46
C GLU A 142 -6.28 -16.08 -4.83
N ASP A 143 -5.30 -15.65 -5.64
CA ASP A 143 -5.10 -16.12 -7.01
C ASP A 143 -3.80 -16.89 -7.16
N PHE A 144 -3.90 -18.09 -7.73
CA PHE A 144 -2.78 -19.01 -7.91
C PHE A 144 -2.75 -19.56 -9.33
N ARG A 145 -1.53 -19.79 -9.81
CA ARG A 145 -1.28 -20.56 -11.02
C ARG A 145 -0.77 -21.94 -10.66
N LYS A 146 -1.40 -22.96 -11.25
CA LYS A 146 -0.86 -24.32 -11.25
C LYS A 146 0.21 -24.47 -12.33
N TYR A 147 1.40 -24.94 -11.96
CA TYR A 147 2.47 -25.25 -12.91
C TYR A 147 2.49 -26.73 -13.29
N SER A 148 2.71 -27.61 -12.31
CA SER A 148 2.72 -29.06 -12.50
C SER A 148 2.51 -29.79 -11.17
N GLY A 149 1.93 -30.99 -11.18
CA GLY A 149 1.71 -31.77 -9.95
C GLY A 149 0.95 -30.96 -8.89
N ASP A 150 1.57 -30.78 -7.73
CA ASP A 150 1.05 -30.01 -6.59
C ASP A 150 1.70 -28.61 -6.46
N ILE A 151 2.37 -28.12 -7.50
CA ILE A 151 3.04 -26.82 -7.51
C ILE A 151 2.05 -25.72 -7.90
N TYR A 152 1.68 -24.89 -6.91
CA TYR A 152 0.84 -23.71 -7.07
C TYR A 152 1.61 -22.48 -6.62
N GLU A 153 1.92 -21.54 -7.52
CA GLU A 153 2.51 -20.25 -7.11
C GLU A 153 1.43 -19.16 -7.14
N PRO A 154 1.40 -18.24 -6.17
CA PRO A 154 0.50 -17.09 -6.23
C PRO A 154 0.84 -16.24 -7.44
N LEU A 155 -0.16 -15.65 -8.11
CA LEU A 155 0.14 -14.69 -9.17
C LEU A 155 1.02 -13.55 -8.61
N ARG A 156 2.04 -13.11 -9.36
CA ARG A 156 2.97 -12.02 -8.99
C ARG A 156 3.95 -12.33 -7.85
N TRP A 157 3.93 -13.57 -7.36
CA TRP A 157 4.86 -14.10 -6.38
C TRP A 157 5.45 -15.41 -6.91
N HIS A 158 6.74 -15.63 -6.73
CA HIS A 158 7.49 -16.68 -7.39
C HIS A 158 8.30 -17.47 -6.38
N SER A 159 8.31 -18.78 -6.57
CA SER A 159 9.15 -19.71 -5.83
C SER A 159 10.02 -20.44 -6.85
N PHE A 160 10.28 -21.73 -6.63
CA PHE A 160 11.22 -22.50 -7.43
C PHE A 160 10.67 -23.01 -8.75
N ALA A 161 9.37 -22.89 -9.05
CA ALA A 161 8.77 -23.47 -10.25
C ALA A 161 9.38 -22.89 -11.54
N ASN A 162 9.81 -21.62 -11.48
CA ASN A 162 10.46 -20.91 -12.60
C ASN A 162 11.86 -20.40 -12.22
N ALA A 163 12.52 -21.06 -11.26
CA ALA A 163 13.84 -20.65 -10.83
C ALA A 163 14.86 -20.65 -11.98
N GLY A 164 15.78 -19.69 -11.92
CA GLY A 164 17.00 -19.71 -12.73
C GLY A 164 18.11 -20.55 -12.06
N GLY A 165 19.26 -20.63 -12.72
CA GLY A 165 20.48 -21.22 -12.14
C GLY A 165 20.76 -22.67 -12.54
N ALA A 166 22.00 -23.10 -12.32
CA ALA A 166 22.51 -24.40 -12.77
C ALA A 166 21.82 -25.60 -12.09
N TRP A 167 21.16 -25.39 -10.95
CA TRP A 167 20.47 -26.41 -10.17
C TRP A 167 18.94 -26.23 -10.16
N ALA A 168 18.40 -25.32 -10.98
CA ALA A 168 16.97 -25.06 -11.07
C ALA A 168 16.14 -26.33 -11.31
N SER A 169 16.59 -27.20 -12.21
CA SER A 169 15.86 -28.43 -12.58
C SER A 169 15.72 -29.43 -11.42
N MET A 170 16.52 -29.31 -10.36
CA MET A 170 16.40 -30.16 -9.17
C MET A 170 15.31 -29.67 -8.20
N VAL A 171 14.99 -28.37 -8.22
CA VAL A 171 14.01 -27.76 -7.30
C VAL A 171 12.70 -27.40 -8.00
N SER A 172 12.70 -27.19 -9.32
CA SER A 172 11.53 -26.75 -10.08
C SER A 172 10.41 -27.80 -10.17
N GLY A 173 10.74 -29.07 -9.92
CA GLY A 173 9.77 -30.17 -9.89
C GLY A 173 9.19 -30.44 -8.50
N MET A 174 9.56 -29.66 -7.48
CA MET A 174 9.17 -29.86 -6.09
C MET A 174 8.25 -28.74 -5.62
N ALA A 175 7.17 -29.10 -4.93
CA ALA A 175 6.24 -28.12 -4.38
C ALA A 175 6.83 -27.50 -3.11
N HIS A 176 7.01 -26.18 -3.15
CA HIS A 176 7.36 -25.36 -1.99
C HIS A 176 6.20 -24.46 -1.57
N THR A 177 5.30 -24.15 -2.50
CA THR A 177 4.14 -23.28 -2.31
C THR A 177 2.85 -24.07 -2.52
N PHE A 178 1.87 -23.82 -1.66
CA PHE A 178 0.58 -24.51 -1.64
C PHE A 178 -0.54 -23.50 -1.37
N VAL A 179 -1.73 -23.78 -1.91
CA VAL A 179 -2.95 -23.07 -1.54
C VAL A 179 -3.42 -23.60 -0.18
N SER A 180 -3.76 -22.73 0.75
CA SER A 180 -4.33 -23.07 2.04
C SER A 180 -5.69 -22.39 2.21
N ASP A 181 -6.67 -23.10 2.79
CA ASP A 181 -7.97 -22.54 3.19
C ASP A 181 -7.95 -21.99 4.64
N ASP A 182 -6.83 -22.15 5.36
CA ASP A 182 -6.61 -21.51 6.66
C ASP A 182 -6.23 -20.04 6.42
N VAL A 183 -7.08 -19.12 6.84
CA VAL A 183 -6.92 -17.66 6.64
C VAL A 183 -6.85 -16.94 7.96
N ARG A 184 -6.24 -15.75 7.97
CA ARG A 184 -6.10 -14.98 9.22
C ARG A 184 -7.47 -14.50 9.74
N PRO A 185 -7.62 -14.29 11.07
CA PRO A 185 -8.87 -13.80 11.64
C PRO A 185 -9.34 -12.48 11.00
N GLY A 186 -10.60 -12.48 10.54
CA GLY A 186 -11.20 -11.32 9.88
C GLY A 186 -10.66 -11.05 8.47
N SER A 187 -10.05 -12.04 7.81
CA SER A 187 -9.77 -11.96 6.37
C SER A 187 -11.08 -11.84 5.60
N ALA A 188 -11.05 -11.06 4.52
CA ALA A 188 -12.14 -10.98 3.55
C ALA A 188 -11.92 -11.95 2.36
N GLY A 189 -10.73 -12.54 2.30
CA GLY A 189 -10.35 -13.60 1.39
C GLY A 189 -10.72 -14.98 1.95
N SER A 190 -10.51 -16.01 1.13
CA SER A 190 -10.78 -17.40 1.50
C SER A 190 -9.55 -18.31 1.37
N LYS A 191 -8.41 -17.75 0.97
CA LYS A 191 -7.18 -18.50 0.80
C LYS A 191 -6.01 -17.77 1.44
N SER A 192 -4.96 -18.52 1.70
CA SER A 192 -3.64 -18.01 2.06
C SER A 192 -2.56 -18.82 1.35
N LEU A 193 -1.33 -18.32 1.37
CA LEU A 193 -0.18 -19.06 0.87
C LEU A 193 0.42 -19.92 1.99
N SER A 194 0.50 -21.24 1.79
CA SER A 194 1.34 -22.13 2.61
C SER A 194 2.69 -22.34 1.92
N LEU A 195 3.78 -22.10 2.65
CA LEU A 195 5.16 -22.22 2.19
C LEU A 195 5.89 -23.25 3.05
N LYS A 196 6.50 -24.27 2.43
CA LYS A 196 7.12 -25.41 3.14
C LYS A 196 8.58 -25.64 2.78
N ALA A 197 9.37 -25.98 3.79
CA ALA A 197 10.70 -26.56 3.62
C ALA A 197 10.59 -28.03 3.25
N THR A 198 11.49 -28.47 2.35
CA THR A 198 11.54 -29.85 1.86
C THR A 198 12.97 -30.37 1.89
N SER A 199 13.14 -31.61 2.36
CA SER A 199 14.41 -32.34 2.28
C SER A 199 14.69 -32.86 0.87
N ILE A 200 15.82 -32.45 0.30
CA ILE A 200 16.31 -32.87 -1.01
C ILE A 200 17.66 -33.57 -0.82
N ILE A 201 17.68 -34.90 -0.91
CA ILE A 201 18.90 -35.73 -0.74
C ILE A 201 19.63 -35.38 0.58
N GLY A 202 18.86 -35.19 1.67
CA GLY A 202 19.40 -34.89 2.99
C GLY A 202 19.79 -33.43 3.25
N ILE A 203 19.58 -32.53 2.27
CA ILE A 203 19.73 -31.08 2.41
C ILE A 203 18.34 -30.48 2.62
N ILE A 204 18.17 -29.61 3.62
CA ILE A 204 16.92 -28.87 3.79
C ILE A 204 16.90 -27.71 2.79
N ALA A 205 15.98 -27.76 1.83
CA ALA A 205 15.67 -26.62 0.98
C ALA A 205 14.54 -25.82 1.66
N ASN A 206 14.84 -24.59 2.08
CA ASN A 206 13.83 -23.73 2.71
C ASN A 206 12.73 -23.39 1.70
N GLY A 207 11.47 -23.44 2.15
CA GLY A 207 10.38 -22.89 1.38
C GLY A 207 10.61 -21.39 1.27
N THR A 208 10.75 -20.87 0.05
CA THR A 208 11.00 -19.44 -0.19
C THR A 208 10.09 -18.93 -1.30
N VAL A 209 9.50 -17.76 -1.09
CA VAL A 209 8.69 -17.04 -2.07
C VAL A 209 9.19 -15.61 -2.18
N THR A 210 9.15 -15.03 -3.38
CA THR A 210 9.62 -13.68 -3.65
C THR A 210 8.76 -12.96 -4.68
N THR A 211 8.77 -11.62 -4.71
CA THR A 211 8.20 -10.85 -5.82
C THR A 211 9.16 -10.72 -7.03
N GLY A 212 10.40 -11.17 -6.86
CA GLY A 212 11.41 -11.25 -7.91
C GLY A 212 11.47 -12.65 -8.52
N ARG A 213 12.68 -13.12 -8.82
CA ARG A 213 12.91 -14.49 -9.29
C ARG A 213 13.84 -15.24 -8.36
N MET A 214 13.51 -16.49 -8.05
CA MET A 214 14.46 -17.40 -7.40
C MET A 214 15.57 -17.83 -8.37
N ASN A 215 16.81 -17.90 -7.88
CA ASN A 215 17.95 -18.48 -8.58
C ASN A 215 18.54 -19.61 -7.71
N ALA A 216 18.55 -20.84 -8.25
CA ALA A 216 19.17 -22.01 -7.65
C ALA A 216 20.52 -22.28 -8.34
N GLY A 217 21.55 -21.54 -7.92
CA GLY A 217 22.88 -21.56 -8.53
C GLY A 217 23.81 -22.67 -8.02
N SER A 218 23.58 -23.24 -6.84
CA SER A 218 24.51 -24.16 -6.19
C SER A 218 23.81 -25.21 -5.33
N TYR A 219 24.41 -26.40 -5.22
CA TYR A 219 23.95 -27.44 -4.28
C TYR A 219 24.29 -27.12 -2.81
N LYS A 220 25.12 -26.11 -2.55
CA LYS A 220 25.45 -25.67 -1.19
C LYS A 220 24.49 -24.57 -0.78
N ALA A 221 23.67 -24.82 0.24
CA ALA A 221 22.60 -23.89 0.63
C ALA A 221 23.08 -22.45 0.93
N LYS A 222 24.24 -22.29 1.57
CA LYS A 222 24.82 -20.97 1.92
C LYS A 222 25.62 -20.29 0.80
N ASP A 223 25.65 -20.87 -0.39
CA ASP A 223 26.32 -20.28 -1.54
C ASP A 223 25.54 -19.06 -2.03
N PRO A 224 26.19 -17.90 -2.24
CA PRO A 224 25.49 -16.67 -2.63
C PRO A 224 24.84 -16.73 -4.01
N SER A 225 25.11 -17.77 -4.82
CA SER A 225 24.39 -18.03 -6.05
C SER A 225 23.00 -18.64 -5.83
N ASN A 226 22.62 -18.97 -4.59
CA ASN A 226 21.27 -19.29 -4.20
C ASN A 226 20.61 -18.05 -3.58
N HIS A 227 19.71 -17.40 -4.32
CA HIS A 227 19.15 -16.11 -3.94
C HIS A 227 17.80 -15.85 -4.61
N ALA A 228 17.04 -14.88 -4.08
CA ALA A 228 16.03 -14.17 -4.83
C ALA A 228 16.67 -12.94 -5.49
N GLU A 229 16.33 -12.65 -6.75
CA GLU A 229 16.86 -11.50 -7.50
C GLU A 229 15.78 -10.61 -8.06
N LEU A 230 16.13 -9.34 -8.19
CA LEU A 230 15.41 -8.31 -8.94
C LEU A 230 16.38 -7.71 -9.96
N ASP A 231 15.97 -7.71 -11.23
CA ASP A 231 16.72 -7.04 -12.30
C ASP A 231 15.74 -6.59 -13.39
N ALA A 232 15.40 -5.30 -13.39
CA ALA A 232 14.45 -4.72 -14.33
C ALA A 232 14.98 -4.64 -15.77
N SER A 233 16.27 -4.94 -16.00
CA SER A 233 16.81 -5.06 -17.36
C SER A 233 16.45 -6.40 -18.03
N LYS A 234 16.02 -7.41 -17.26
CA LYS A 234 15.61 -8.70 -17.79
C LYS A 234 14.20 -8.61 -18.38
N THR A 235 14.03 -9.17 -19.56
CA THR A 235 12.74 -9.19 -20.31
C THR A 235 12.00 -10.52 -20.18
N GLU A 236 12.51 -11.45 -19.37
CA GLU A 236 11.85 -12.73 -19.13
C GLU A 236 10.56 -12.51 -18.34
N LEU A 237 9.53 -13.26 -18.71
CA LEU A 237 8.20 -13.18 -18.12
C LEU A 237 7.86 -14.51 -17.44
N ASP A 238 7.05 -14.43 -16.40
CA ASP A 238 6.46 -15.59 -15.75
C ASP A 238 5.41 -16.26 -16.65
N GLY A 239 4.83 -17.37 -16.17
CA GLY A 239 3.81 -18.10 -16.91
C GLY A 239 2.54 -17.30 -17.24
N ASN A 240 2.34 -16.13 -16.63
CA ASN A 240 1.21 -15.22 -16.83
C ASN A 240 1.59 -13.97 -17.64
N GLY A 241 2.82 -13.91 -18.18
CA GLY A 241 3.29 -12.78 -18.97
C GLY A 241 3.72 -11.57 -18.14
N ASN A 242 3.98 -11.76 -16.83
CA ASN A 242 4.43 -10.69 -15.95
C ASN A 242 5.95 -10.72 -15.78
N PRO A 243 6.62 -9.57 -15.64
CA PRO A 243 8.03 -9.55 -15.26
C PRO A 243 8.23 -10.04 -13.81
N PHE A 244 9.45 -10.46 -13.50
CA PHE A 244 9.89 -10.84 -12.15
C PHE A 244 10.31 -9.61 -11.31
N TYR A 245 9.43 -8.63 -11.24
CA TYR A 245 9.55 -7.46 -10.38
C TYR A 245 8.19 -6.79 -10.20
N ILE A 246 8.07 -6.00 -9.13
CA ILE A 246 6.89 -5.18 -8.85
C ILE A 246 7.32 -3.72 -8.89
N ASN A 247 6.61 -2.92 -9.68
CA ASN A 247 6.82 -1.47 -9.76
C ASN A 247 6.48 -0.83 -8.41
N MET A 248 7.20 0.24 -8.06
CA MET A 248 7.00 1.06 -6.89
C MET A 248 7.06 2.53 -7.27
N GLU A 249 6.07 3.27 -6.80
CA GLU A 249 6.01 4.73 -6.83
C GLU A 249 5.95 5.28 -5.40
N GLY A 250 5.34 4.52 -4.49
CA GLY A 250 5.12 4.94 -3.11
C GLY A 250 6.35 4.82 -2.22
N ARG A 251 6.40 5.65 -1.18
CA ARG A 251 7.37 5.63 -0.09
C ARG A 251 6.70 5.15 1.22
N PRO A 252 6.54 3.83 1.43
CA PRO A 252 5.87 3.30 2.62
C PRO A 252 6.67 3.54 3.90
N ASP A 253 5.98 3.67 5.02
CA ASP A 253 6.58 3.83 6.36
C ASP A 253 6.86 2.48 7.00
N SER A 254 6.01 1.47 6.74
CA SER A 254 6.19 0.09 7.18
C SER A 254 5.55 -0.90 6.22
N LEU A 255 5.88 -2.17 6.36
CA LEU A 255 5.06 -3.26 5.83
C LEU A 255 4.36 -3.98 6.99
N ALA A 256 3.23 -4.60 6.71
CA ALA A 256 2.60 -5.57 7.60
C ALA A 256 2.28 -6.86 6.85
N VAL A 257 2.29 -7.97 7.57
CA VAL A 257 1.93 -9.29 7.02
C VAL A 257 1.38 -10.17 8.13
N TRP A 258 0.37 -10.98 7.82
CA TRP A 258 -0.09 -12.02 8.73
C TRP A 258 0.66 -13.31 8.45
N VAL A 259 1.19 -13.91 9.51
CA VAL A 259 1.92 -15.18 9.41
C VAL A 259 1.47 -16.17 10.48
N LYS A 260 1.57 -17.45 10.15
CA LYS A 260 1.43 -18.57 11.08
C LYS A 260 2.54 -19.56 10.80
N PHE A 261 3.57 -19.54 11.64
CA PHE A 261 4.81 -20.30 11.42
C PHE A 261 4.92 -21.48 12.40
N SER A 262 5.44 -22.60 11.91
CA SER A 262 5.78 -23.79 12.71
C SER A 262 7.00 -24.51 12.15
N GLN A 263 7.82 -25.08 13.03
CA GLN A 263 8.90 -25.98 12.62
C GLN A 263 8.38 -27.41 12.51
N GLY A 264 8.77 -28.14 11.46
CA GLY A 264 8.43 -29.56 11.31
C GLY A 264 9.05 -30.41 12.44
N LYS A 265 10.28 -30.04 12.81
CA LYS A 265 11.01 -30.50 13.99
C LYS A 265 11.66 -29.30 14.65
N ALA A 266 11.40 -29.11 15.94
CA ALA A 266 12.00 -28.04 16.72
C ALA A 266 13.53 -28.01 16.57
N ASN A 267 14.05 -26.85 16.16
CA ASN A 267 15.47 -26.60 15.99
C ASN A 267 15.83 -25.29 16.69
N ALA A 268 16.32 -25.39 17.92
CA ALA A 268 16.62 -24.23 18.76
C ALA A 268 17.81 -23.39 18.24
N ALA A 269 18.67 -23.96 17.39
CA ALA A 269 19.78 -23.21 16.79
C ALA A 269 19.31 -22.34 15.62
N HIS A 270 18.25 -22.75 14.92
CA HIS A 270 17.69 -22.06 13.76
C HIS A 270 16.16 -21.97 13.86
N PRO A 271 15.62 -21.22 14.85
CA PRO A 271 14.21 -21.30 15.23
C PRO A 271 13.28 -20.36 14.47
N TYR A 272 13.82 -19.52 13.58
CA TYR A 272 13.10 -18.39 13.01
C TYR A 272 12.90 -18.50 11.51
N ALA A 273 11.70 -18.17 11.03
CA ALA A 273 11.42 -17.79 9.66
C ALA A 273 11.83 -16.31 9.42
N THR A 274 11.77 -15.87 8.17
CA THR A 274 12.18 -14.51 7.79
C THR A 274 11.25 -13.87 6.78
N VAL A 275 11.12 -12.54 6.87
CA VAL A 275 10.53 -11.66 5.86
C VAL A 275 11.52 -10.52 5.61
N SER A 276 11.76 -10.20 4.35
CA SER A 276 12.58 -9.08 3.91
C SER A 276 11.91 -8.34 2.76
N ALA A 277 12.11 -7.03 2.68
CA ALA A 277 11.67 -6.18 1.60
C ALA A 277 12.71 -5.11 1.31
N TYR A 278 13.00 -4.89 0.03
CA TYR A 278 13.97 -3.91 -0.46
C TYR A 278 13.37 -3.10 -1.61
N ILE A 279 13.34 -1.78 -1.47
CA ILE A 279 12.94 -0.87 -2.54
C ILE A 279 14.22 -0.39 -3.23
N THR A 280 14.33 -0.62 -4.53
CA THR A 280 15.55 -0.42 -5.33
C THR A 280 15.30 0.40 -6.59
N ASP A 281 16.36 0.90 -7.23
CA ASP A 281 16.25 1.61 -8.51
C ASP A 281 15.96 0.70 -9.73
N GLY A 282 15.96 -0.62 -9.53
CA GLY A 282 15.70 -1.63 -10.55
C GLY A 282 16.94 -2.25 -11.20
N THR A 283 18.13 -1.70 -10.98
CA THR A 283 19.37 -2.40 -11.33
C THR A 283 19.54 -3.65 -10.46
N TYR A 284 20.33 -4.62 -10.92
CA TYR A 284 20.48 -5.92 -10.26
C TYR A 284 20.64 -5.81 -8.74
N PHE A 285 19.77 -6.52 -8.01
CA PHE A 285 19.79 -6.68 -6.58
C PHE A 285 19.47 -8.13 -6.22
N GLN A 286 20.06 -8.65 -5.15
CA GLN A 286 19.73 -9.98 -4.65
C GLN A 286 19.57 -10.03 -3.13
N ASP A 287 18.79 -11.01 -2.69
CA ASP A 287 18.56 -11.34 -1.29
C ASP A 287 18.70 -12.87 -1.08
N PRO A 288 19.60 -13.36 -0.19
CA PRO A 288 20.54 -12.60 0.64
C PRO A 288 21.58 -11.82 -0.16
N GLN A 289 21.96 -10.65 0.36
CA GLN A 289 23.00 -9.81 -0.27
C GLN A 289 24.37 -10.51 -0.23
N ASP A 290 25.03 -10.61 -1.37
CA ASP A 290 26.41 -11.11 -1.52
C ASP A 290 27.46 -10.01 -1.33
N LYS A 291 27.04 -8.75 -1.44
CA LYS A 291 27.87 -7.55 -1.33
C LYS A 291 27.02 -6.36 -0.86
N THR A 292 27.68 -5.23 -0.60
CA THR A 292 26.97 -3.98 -0.38
C THR A 292 26.41 -3.44 -1.69
N TYR A 293 25.11 -3.17 -1.69
CA TYR A 293 24.38 -2.59 -2.79
C TYR A 293 24.14 -1.09 -2.58
N THR A 294 24.41 -0.27 -3.60
CA THR A 294 24.19 1.19 -3.58
C THR A 294 22.89 1.62 -4.26
N ASN A 295 22.13 0.66 -4.79
CA ASN A 295 20.90 0.85 -5.53
C ASN A 295 19.64 0.62 -4.67
N VAL A 296 19.79 0.58 -3.34
CA VAL A 296 18.70 0.35 -2.38
C VAL A 296 18.30 1.68 -1.75
N MET A 297 17.05 2.08 -1.92
CA MET A 297 16.48 3.27 -1.27
C MET A 297 16.08 2.97 0.17
N ALA A 298 15.35 1.87 0.38
CA ALA A 298 14.80 1.51 1.69
C ALA A 298 14.74 -0.01 1.87
N LYS A 299 14.77 -0.45 3.13
CA LYS A 299 14.65 -1.86 3.51
C LYS A 299 13.82 -2.07 4.76
N ALA A 300 13.11 -3.20 4.84
CA ALA A 300 12.40 -3.67 6.02
C ALA A 300 12.67 -5.18 6.15
N GLN A 301 13.10 -5.64 7.34
CA GLN A 301 13.43 -7.05 7.55
C GLN A 301 13.06 -7.49 8.97
N ASP A 302 12.56 -8.72 9.10
CA ASP A 302 12.41 -9.44 10.36
C ASP A 302 12.87 -10.88 10.15
N ASN A 303 13.95 -11.24 10.84
CA ASN A 303 14.55 -12.57 10.82
C ASN A 303 14.34 -13.31 12.16
N THR A 304 13.34 -12.90 12.93
CA THR A 304 13.04 -13.39 14.28
C THR A 304 11.63 -13.98 14.41
N ILE A 305 11.02 -14.37 13.30
CA ILE A 305 9.66 -14.92 13.26
C ILE A 305 9.66 -16.32 13.88
N ALA A 306 9.32 -16.39 15.17
CA ALA A 306 9.24 -17.65 15.92
C ALA A 306 7.97 -18.43 15.62
N THR A 307 7.97 -19.72 15.98
CA THR A 307 6.76 -20.56 15.92
C THR A 307 5.60 -19.88 16.65
N THR A 308 4.43 -19.81 16.00
CA THR A 308 3.27 -19.06 16.49
C THR A 308 2.27 -19.92 17.27
N ASN A 309 2.59 -21.20 17.50
CA ASN A 309 1.76 -22.18 18.21
C ASN A 309 0.36 -22.35 17.61
N GLY A 310 0.26 -22.34 16.28
CA GLY A 310 -0.99 -22.52 15.56
C GLY A 310 -1.83 -21.25 15.41
N GLU A 311 -1.36 -20.11 15.92
CA GLU A 311 -2.07 -18.83 15.86
C GLU A 311 -1.54 -17.94 14.74
N TRP A 312 -2.42 -17.16 14.13
CA TRP A 312 -2.04 -16.10 13.21
C TRP A 312 -1.49 -14.89 13.97
N LYS A 313 -0.39 -14.32 13.47
CA LYS A 313 0.27 -13.14 14.03
C LYS A 313 0.46 -12.10 12.94
N ARG A 314 -0.01 -10.87 13.18
CA ARG A 314 0.33 -9.71 12.36
C ARG A 314 1.68 -9.19 12.79
N ILE A 315 2.62 -9.17 11.87
CA ILE A 315 3.94 -8.56 12.05
C ILE A 315 3.93 -7.22 11.32
N VAL A 316 4.57 -6.21 11.90
CA VAL A 316 4.71 -4.87 11.30
C VAL A 316 6.19 -4.50 11.36
N ILE A 317 6.79 -4.24 10.20
CA ILE A 317 8.22 -4.00 10.06
C ILE A 317 8.42 -2.60 9.45
N PRO A 318 9.05 -1.66 10.17
CA PRO A 318 9.29 -0.32 9.65
C PRO A 318 10.32 -0.34 8.52
N PHE A 319 10.11 0.48 7.49
CA PHE A 319 11.13 0.72 6.48
C PHE A 319 12.20 1.66 7.02
N THR A 320 13.45 1.24 6.90
CA THR A 320 14.63 2.10 7.06
C THR A 320 15.05 2.60 5.70
N TYR A 321 14.97 3.92 5.49
CA TYR A 321 15.46 4.59 4.29
C TYR A 321 16.97 4.77 4.41
N VAL A 322 17.72 4.02 3.61
CA VAL A 322 19.18 3.92 3.70
C VAL A 322 19.89 4.89 2.75
N ASP A 323 19.24 5.26 1.64
CA ASP A 323 19.71 6.32 0.74
C ASP A 323 18.52 6.98 0.03
N ASP A 324 18.19 8.21 0.43
CA ASP A 324 17.09 9.00 -0.16
C ASP A 324 17.41 9.52 -1.57
N ASN A 325 18.66 9.43 -2.05
CA ASN A 325 19.04 9.83 -3.41
C ASN A 325 18.78 8.73 -4.44
N VAL A 326 18.61 7.48 -4.01
CA VAL A 326 18.22 6.37 -4.88
C VAL A 326 16.74 6.55 -5.24
N ASN A 327 16.46 6.63 -6.54
CA ASN A 327 15.09 6.66 -7.03
C ASN A 327 14.50 5.25 -6.99
N GLY A 328 13.80 4.90 -5.89
CA GLY A 328 13.16 3.60 -5.70
C GLY A 328 12.01 3.39 -6.67
N LYS A 329 12.17 2.43 -7.59
CA LYS A 329 11.22 2.11 -8.67
C LYS A 329 10.63 0.72 -8.59
N TYR A 330 11.26 -0.17 -7.82
CA TYR A 330 10.82 -1.56 -7.72
C TYR A 330 11.02 -2.12 -6.31
N ILE A 331 10.23 -3.11 -5.93
CA ILE A 331 10.35 -3.81 -4.65
C ILE A 331 10.63 -5.31 -4.82
N LEU A 332 11.65 -5.79 -4.12
CA LEU A 332 11.89 -7.21 -3.88
C LEU A 332 11.44 -7.56 -2.47
N VAL A 333 10.41 -8.38 -2.34
CA VAL A 333 10.02 -9.02 -1.08
C VAL A 333 10.45 -10.48 -1.12
N THR A 334 10.98 -10.99 -0.02
CA THR A 334 11.32 -12.42 0.13
C THR A 334 10.83 -12.91 1.48
N ILE A 335 10.14 -14.06 1.49
CA ILE A 335 9.69 -14.74 2.71
C ILE A 335 10.23 -16.16 2.68
N SER A 336 10.84 -16.61 3.77
CA SER A 336 11.42 -17.95 3.85
C SER A 336 11.11 -18.65 5.18
N THR A 337 10.96 -19.97 5.13
CA THR A 337 10.68 -20.82 6.30
C THR A 337 11.86 -20.90 7.29
N ASN A 338 13.03 -20.39 6.94
CA ASN A 338 14.14 -20.20 7.86
C ASN A 338 14.94 -18.93 7.55
N ALA A 339 15.47 -18.28 8.60
CA ALA A 339 16.33 -17.11 8.49
C ALA A 339 17.75 -17.46 8.01
N ASP A 340 18.20 -18.71 8.22
CA ASP A 340 19.51 -19.20 7.83
C ASP A 340 19.40 -20.17 6.64
N PRO A 341 20.08 -19.90 5.50
CA PRO A 341 19.97 -20.74 4.31
C PRO A 341 20.38 -22.20 4.57
N GLY A 342 19.46 -23.11 4.28
CA GLY A 342 19.65 -24.56 4.41
C GLY A 342 19.48 -25.12 5.82
N GLU A 343 19.14 -24.28 6.78
CA GLU A 343 18.90 -24.68 8.16
C GLU A 343 17.40 -24.85 8.43
N GLY A 344 17.04 -25.15 9.69
CA GLY A 344 15.67 -25.46 10.09
C GLY A 344 15.41 -26.97 10.06
N SER A 345 14.26 -27.38 9.56
CA SER A 345 13.90 -28.78 9.42
C SER A 345 12.97 -29.07 8.24
N ASP A 346 12.95 -30.35 7.84
CA ASP A 346 11.97 -30.84 6.86
C ASP A 346 10.56 -30.66 7.40
N GLY A 347 9.68 -30.05 6.60
CA GLY A 347 8.32 -29.71 7.01
C GLY A 347 8.17 -28.44 7.85
N ASP A 348 9.21 -27.60 7.99
CA ASP A 348 8.99 -26.21 8.45
C ASP A 348 7.96 -25.54 7.51
N GLU A 349 6.97 -24.88 8.09
CA GLU A 349 5.83 -24.32 7.35
C GLU A 349 5.50 -22.92 7.87
N ILE A 350 5.37 -21.96 6.95
CA ILE A 350 4.80 -20.64 7.21
C ILE A 350 3.58 -20.45 6.31
N LEU A 351 2.43 -20.17 6.92
CA LEU A 351 1.28 -19.63 6.20
C LEU A 351 1.38 -18.11 6.20
N ILE A 352 1.03 -17.49 5.07
CA ILE A 352 1.19 -16.06 4.79
C ILE A 352 -0.13 -15.55 4.21
N ASP A 353 -0.63 -14.46 4.78
CA ASP A 353 -1.89 -13.83 4.37
C ASP A 353 -1.78 -12.30 4.51
N ASP A 354 -2.55 -11.56 3.71
CA ASP A 354 -2.72 -10.10 3.74
C ASP A 354 -1.42 -9.30 3.98
N PHE A 355 -0.48 -9.35 3.02
CA PHE A 355 0.67 -8.44 2.99
C PHE A 355 0.22 -7.03 2.59
N GLU A 356 0.71 -6.01 3.30
CA GLU A 356 0.29 -4.62 3.14
C GLU A 356 1.50 -3.69 3.24
N LEU A 357 1.62 -2.74 2.31
CA LEU A 357 2.48 -1.58 2.48
C LEU A 357 1.70 -0.48 3.19
N ILE A 358 2.22 0.04 4.30
CA ILE A 358 1.55 1.02 5.14
C ILE A 358 2.15 2.41 4.88
N TYR A 359 1.26 3.35 4.55
CA TYR A 359 1.57 4.76 4.32
C TYR A 359 0.93 5.59 5.42
N ASP A 360 1.75 6.29 6.19
CA ASP A 360 1.26 7.18 7.24
C ASP A 360 0.97 8.57 6.68
N ALA A 361 0.07 9.27 7.36
CA ALA A 361 -0.30 10.64 7.09
C ALA A 361 -0.68 11.28 8.41
N GLU A 362 0.12 12.24 8.87
CA GLU A 362 -0.12 12.93 10.13
C GLU A 362 0.33 14.39 10.01
N LEU A 363 -0.49 15.31 10.51
CA LEU A 363 -0.13 16.72 10.67
C LEU A 363 0.52 16.89 12.05
N THR A 364 1.83 17.16 12.08
CA THR A 364 2.58 17.22 13.35
C THR A 364 2.75 18.63 13.88
N ASN A 365 2.88 19.62 12.98
CA ASN A 365 3.03 21.02 13.34
C ASN A 365 2.46 21.93 12.23
N VAL A 366 2.17 23.19 12.59
CA VAL A 366 1.73 24.23 11.65
C VAL A 366 2.37 25.55 12.07
N THR A 367 3.13 26.16 11.16
CA THR A 367 3.76 27.48 11.36
C THR A 367 3.19 28.52 10.41
N LEU A 368 3.38 29.80 10.76
CA LEU A 368 3.11 30.93 9.88
C LEU A 368 4.43 31.58 9.51
N GLU A 369 4.76 31.58 8.22
CA GLU A 369 5.99 32.16 7.70
C GLU A 369 5.63 33.08 6.53
N ASP A 370 6.02 34.35 6.61
CA ASP A 370 5.71 35.39 5.62
C ASP A 370 4.21 35.48 5.26
N GLY A 371 3.35 35.26 6.26
CA GLY A 371 1.89 35.26 6.09
C GLY A 371 1.31 34.00 5.45
N GLN A 372 2.14 32.99 5.16
CA GLN A 372 1.71 31.70 4.63
C GLN A 372 1.76 30.61 5.70
N VAL A 373 0.71 29.80 5.75
CA VAL A 373 0.62 28.61 6.60
C VAL A 373 1.51 27.51 6.02
N LYS A 374 2.43 27.01 6.86
CA LYS A 374 3.35 25.92 6.52
C LYS A 374 3.09 24.71 7.43
N PRO A 375 2.47 23.65 6.92
CA PRO A 375 2.32 22.40 7.65
C PRO A 375 3.63 21.60 7.68
N GLU A 376 3.91 20.98 8.81
CA GLU A 376 4.86 19.87 8.91
C GLU A 376 4.07 18.56 8.97
N VAL A 377 4.44 17.61 8.11
CA VAL A 377 3.76 16.32 7.98
C VAL A 377 4.70 15.18 8.31
N LYS A 378 4.13 14.11 8.87
CA LYS A 378 4.81 12.83 9.07
C LYS A 378 4.20 11.77 8.15
N GLY A 379 5.06 10.89 7.68
CA GLY A 379 4.84 9.92 6.62
C GLY A 379 5.83 10.17 5.48
N LYS A 380 6.57 9.15 5.06
CA LYS A 380 7.72 9.33 4.14
C LYS A 380 7.34 9.85 2.75
N GLY A 381 6.18 9.46 2.25
CA GLY A 381 5.58 10.01 1.03
C GLY A 381 4.36 10.89 1.28
N ALA A 382 4.06 11.22 2.53
CA ALA A 382 2.92 12.08 2.86
C ALA A 382 3.15 13.50 2.35
N PHE A 383 2.07 14.15 1.92
CA PHE A 383 2.11 15.53 1.45
C PHE A 383 0.88 16.29 1.93
N SER A 384 0.91 17.61 1.77
CA SER A 384 -0.21 18.45 2.17
C SER A 384 -0.53 19.53 1.16
N VAL A 385 -1.78 19.97 1.20
CA VAL A 385 -2.31 21.10 0.44
C VAL A 385 -2.89 22.11 1.41
N VAL A 386 -2.59 23.38 1.17
CA VAL A 386 -3.15 24.49 1.93
C VAL A 386 -4.03 25.33 1.00
N SER A 387 -5.30 25.50 1.38
CA SER A 387 -6.21 26.44 0.74
C SER A 387 -6.60 27.55 1.70
N TYR A 388 -7.00 28.70 1.15
CA TYR A 388 -7.41 29.86 1.94
C TYR A 388 -8.79 30.32 1.52
N ASP A 389 -9.65 30.57 2.50
CA ASP A 389 -10.99 31.10 2.32
C ASP A 389 -11.26 32.24 3.31
N LYS A 390 -12.37 32.94 3.12
CA LYS A 390 -12.90 33.91 4.08
C LYS A 390 -14.09 33.31 4.81
N ASN A 391 -14.14 33.45 6.13
CA ASN A 391 -15.37 33.14 6.87
C ASN A 391 -16.37 34.31 6.80
N ASP A 392 -17.55 34.12 7.40
CA ASP A 392 -18.63 35.13 7.43
C ASP A 392 -18.22 36.47 8.09
N LYS A 393 -17.10 36.49 8.81
CA LYS A 393 -16.53 37.69 9.47
C LYS A 393 -15.36 38.30 8.69
N ASP A 394 -15.15 37.86 7.45
CA ASP A 394 -14.02 38.25 6.58
C ASP A 394 -12.63 37.90 7.17
N GLU A 395 -12.58 36.96 8.12
CA GLU A 395 -11.34 36.41 8.65
C GLU A 395 -10.78 35.37 7.68
N THR A 396 -9.46 35.37 7.49
CA THR A 396 -8.80 34.38 6.64
C THR A 396 -8.75 33.03 7.34
N ILE A 397 -9.31 32.00 6.70
CA ILE A 397 -9.27 30.60 7.13
C ILE A 397 -8.28 29.87 6.24
N ALA A 398 -7.30 29.20 6.83
CA ALA A 398 -6.47 28.22 6.13
C ALA A 398 -7.02 26.81 6.39
N THR A 399 -7.24 26.04 5.32
CA THR A 399 -7.56 24.62 5.39
C THR A 399 -6.34 23.83 4.95
N ILE A 400 -5.84 22.98 5.83
CA ILE A 400 -4.73 22.06 5.57
C ILE A 400 -5.31 20.67 5.36
N LYS A 401 -5.01 20.07 4.22
CA LYS A 401 -5.29 18.66 3.94
C LYS A 401 -3.97 17.91 3.87
N VAL A 402 -3.83 16.84 4.64
CA VAL A 402 -2.68 15.94 4.61
C VAL A 402 -3.13 14.61 4.02
N PHE A 403 -2.38 14.12 3.05
CA PHE A 403 -2.66 12.87 2.34
C PHE A 403 -1.52 11.88 2.58
N SER A 404 -1.86 10.60 2.75
CA SER A 404 -0.86 9.53 2.60
C SER A 404 -0.44 9.43 1.14
N ASP A 405 0.74 8.88 0.88
CA ASP A 405 1.27 8.77 -0.48
C ASP A 405 0.34 7.95 -1.39
N ASP A 406 -0.23 6.87 -0.84
CA ASP A 406 -1.22 6.00 -1.50
C ASP A 406 -2.64 6.58 -1.54
N LEU A 407 -2.82 7.84 -1.13
CA LEU A 407 -4.08 8.60 -1.08
C LEU A 407 -5.21 7.98 -0.26
N LYS A 408 -4.98 6.86 0.44
CA LYS A 408 -6.02 6.17 1.19
C LYS A 408 -6.31 6.83 2.54
N LYS A 409 -5.39 7.61 3.09
CA LYS A 409 -5.61 8.41 4.31
C LYS A 409 -5.62 9.88 3.96
N GLN A 410 -6.60 10.59 4.52
CA GLN A 410 -6.72 12.03 4.43
C GLN A 410 -7.08 12.60 5.79
N ILE A 411 -6.36 13.64 6.20
CA ILE A 411 -6.65 14.44 7.40
C ILE A 411 -6.93 15.86 6.94
N THR A 412 -8.02 16.45 7.42
CA THR A 412 -8.35 17.86 7.17
C THR A 412 -8.33 18.63 8.48
N SER A 413 -7.67 19.79 8.50
CA SER A 413 -7.58 20.69 9.65
C SER A 413 -7.78 22.15 9.21
N THR A 414 -8.47 22.95 10.02
CA THR A 414 -8.77 24.35 9.70
C THR A 414 -8.24 25.31 10.76
N PHE A 415 -7.74 26.46 10.32
CA PHE A 415 -7.11 27.45 11.18
C PHE A 415 -7.49 28.88 10.80
N ASN A 416 -7.78 29.71 11.79
CA ASN A 416 -7.89 31.16 11.62
C ASN A 416 -6.49 31.75 11.50
N VAL A 417 -6.24 32.44 10.39
CA VAL A 417 -5.00 33.19 10.12
C VAL A 417 -5.23 34.65 10.49
N THR A 418 -4.45 35.13 11.46
CA THR A 418 -4.47 36.53 11.90
C THR A 418 -3.11 37.17 11.72
N ALA A 419 -3.05 38.50 11.75
CA ALA A 419 -1.78 39.23 11.75
C ALA A 419 -0.85 38.86 12.93
N ALA A 420 -1.40 38.28 14.00
CA ALA A 420 -0.67 37.88 15.20
C ALA A 420 -0.28 36.38 15.23
N GLY A 421 -0.70 35.58 14.23
CA GLY A 421 -0.41 34.14 14.16
C GLY A 421 -1.62 33.29 13.78
N ILE A 422 -1.48 31.97 14.00
CA ILE A 422 -2.46 30.94 13.65
C ILE A 422 -3.19 30.48 14.93
N SER A 423 -4.52 30.42 14.88
CA SER A 423 -5.33 29.82 15.94
C SER A 423 -6.23 28.73 15.38
N SER A 424 -6.31 27.58 16.06
CA SER A 424 -7.22 26.49 15.66
C SER A 424 -8.67 26.97 15.73
N VAL A 425 -9.47 26.68 14.72
CA VAL A 425 -10.92 26.83 14.80
C VAL A 425 -11.47 25.58 15.50
N GLU A 426 -12.33 25.74 16.50
CA GLU A 426 -12.88 24.59 17.23
C GLU A 426 -13.66 23.65 16.30
N ALA A 427 -13.44 22.34 16.48
CA ALA A 427 -14.46 21.34 16.23
C ALA A 427 -15.49 21.42 17.37
N SER A 428 -16.77 21.47 17.03
CA SER A 428 -17.88 21.42 17.98
C SER A 428 -17.85 20.09 18.78
N ASN A 429 -17.20 20.08 19.95
CA ASN A 429 -17.60 19.38 21.21
C ASN A 429 -16.48 19.31 22.29
N GLY A 430 -16.53 20.21 23.28
CA GLY A 430 -16.30 20.01 24.73
C GLY A 430 -15.19 19.11 25.32
N GLY A 431 -13.93 19.17 24.86
CA GLY A 431 -12.79 18.51 25.54
C GLY A 431 -11.80 19.48 26.20
N ARG A 432 -11.07 19.05 27.25
CA ARG A 432 -9.98 19.83 27.87
C ARG A 432 -8.84 20.06 26.88
N GLN A 433 -8.42 21.29 26.71
CA GLN A 433 -7.32 21.71 25.83
C GLN A 433 -6.28 22.49 26.64
N VAL A 434 -5.00 22.23 26.39
CA VAL A 434 -3.89 22.90 27.09
C VAL A 434 -3.06 23.64 26.06
N TYR A 435 -2.71 24.88 26.35
CA TYR A 435 -1.88 25.74 25.52
C TYR A 435 -0.72 26.31 26.33
N ASN A 436 0.45 26.50 25.74
CA ASN A 436 1.51 27.29 26.38
C ASN A 436 1.22 28.80 26.26
N LEU A 437 2.05 29.64 26.91
CA LEU A 437 1.88 31.11 26.86
C LEU A 437 2.08 31.72 25.46
N GLY A 438 2.69 30.98 24.52
CA GLY A 438 2.78 31.34 23.11
C GLY A 438 1.54 30.96 22.30
N GLY A 439 0.49 30.41 22.93
CA GLY A 439 -0.75 30.00 22.26
C GLY A 439 -0.66 28.65 21.54
N GLN A 440 0.43 27.90 21.68
CA GLN A 440 0.59 26.57 21.07
C GLN A 440 -0.14 25.53 21.91
N ARG A 441 -0.96 24.68 21.28
CA ARG A 441 -1.61 23.56 21.98
C ARG A 441 -0.56 22.49 22.33
N VAL A 442 -0.58 22.02 23.58
CA VAL A 442 0.34 21.00 24.09
C VAL A 442 -0.45 19.83 24.67
N ASN A 443 0.07 18.62 24.52
CA ASN A 443 -0.59 17.41 25.04
C ASN A 443 -0.32 17.19 26.54
N ASP A 444 0.82 17.69 27.03
CA ASP A 444 1.23 17.59 28.43
C ASP A 444 1.77 18.91 28.97
N MET A 445 1.54 19.13 30.26
CA MET A 445 2.13 20.23 31.02
C MET A 445 3.40 19.77 31.73
N LYS A 446 4.45 20.59 31.74
CA LYS A 446 5.74 20.39 32.44
C LYS A 446 5.79 21.23 33.72
N ALA A 447 6.44 20.71 34.76
CA ALA A 447 6.59 21.40 36.04
C ALA A 447 7.42 22.69 35.89
N GLY A 448 7.02 23.75 36.57
CA GLY A 448 7.62 25.09 36.52
C GLY A 448 7.19 25.95 35.32
N GLN A 449 6.23 25.50 34.50
CA GLN A 449 5.77 26.23 33.31
C GLN A 449 4.30 26.65 33.41
N VAL A 450 3.98 27.80 32.81
CA VAL A 450 2.64 28.39 32.81
C VAL A 450 1.93 28.05 31.50
N TYR A 451 0.67 27.65 31.63
CA TYR A 451 -0.21 27.23 30.54
C TYR A 451 -1.55 27.96 30.60
N ILE A 452 -2.24 27.99 29.47
CA ILE A 452 -3.64 28.35 29.34
C ILE A 452 -4.43 27.07 29.11
N VAL A 453 -5.34 26.72 30.01
CA VAL A 453 -6.19 25.54 29.91
C VAL A 453 -7.60 25.99 29.56
N LYS A 454 -8.20 25.41 28.53
CA LYS A 454 -9.61 25.60 28.17
C LYS A 454 -10.38 24.33 28.48
N GLU A 455 -11.40 24.42 29.33
CA GLU A 455 -12.23 23.28 29.72
C GLU A 455 -13.61 23.75 30.18
N GLY A 456 -14.68 23.11 29.70
CA GLY A 456 -16.05 23.44 30.07
C GLY A 456 -16.46 24.88 29.74
N GLY A 457 -15.96 25.43 28.62
CA GLY A 457 -16.22 26.81 28.19
C GLY A 457 -15.53 27.89 29.03
N LYS A 458 -14.66 27.50 29.98
CA LYS A 458 -13.87 28.42 30.81
C LYS A 458 -12.40 28.37 30.44
N THR A 459 -11.71 29.49 30.65
CA THR A 459 -10.27 29.62 30.42
C THR A 459 -9.55 29.85 31.73
N TYR A 460 -8.51 29.06 31.99
CA TYR A 460 -7.70 29.09 33.20
C TYR A 460 -6.25 29.35 32.85
N LYS A 461 -5.55 30.15 33.66
CA LYS A 461 -4.09 30.22 33.65
C LYS A 461 -3.56 29.29 34.74
N VAL A 462 -2.76 28.30 34.36
CA VAL A 462 -2.30 27.21 35.23
C VAL A 462 -0.78 27.16 35.23
N LEU A 463 -0.14 27.29 36.39
CA LEU A 463 1.27 26.91 36.58
C LEU A 463 1.28 25.45 37.02
N LYS A 464 1.97 24.57 36.27
CA LYS A 464 2.15 23.18 36.69
C LYS A 464 3.41 22.99 37.52
#